data_AF-A0A4R1J7H5-F1
#
_entry.id   AF-A0A4R1J7H5-F1
#
_cell.length_a   1.000
_cell.length_b   1.000
_cell.length_c   1.000
_cell.angle_alpha   90.00
_cell.angle_beta   90.00
_cell.angle_gamma   90.00
#
_symmetry.space_group_name_H-M   'P 1'
#
loop_
_entity.id
_entity.type
_entity.pdbx_description
1 polymer ?
#
loop_
_entity_poly.entity_id
_entity_poly.type
_entity_poly.pdbx_seq_one_letter_code
_entity_poly.pdbx_strand_id
1 'polypeptide(L)' 'YKYRHLVENAFARIKHFRSISTRYDKLARNYASMVSLAFTIMWLPMYC' A
#
# COMPACT_ATOMS: atom_id res chain seq x y z
N TYR A 1 21.02 0.58 5.47
CA TYR A 1 20.43 -0.78 5.51
C TYR A 1 19.38 -0.96 6.60
N LYS A 2 19.50 -0.28 7.75
CA LYS A 2 18.67 -0.49 8.95
C LYS A 2 17.17 -0.20 8.82
N TYR A 3 16.73 0.56 7.81
CA TYR A 3 15.31 0.95 7.63
C TYR A 3 14.62 0.30 6.42
N ARG A 4 15.34 -0.51 5.62
CA ARG A 4 14.75 -1.16 4.44
C ARG A 4 13.64 -2.14 4.80
N HIS A 5 13.79 -2.84 5.92
CA HIS A 5 12.78 -3.78 6.40
C HIS A 5 11.42 -3.13 6.70
N LEU A 6 11.38 -1.86 7.12
CA LEU A 6 10.13 -1.14 7.36
C LEU A 6 9.38 -0.88 6.06
N VAL A 7 10.12 -0.47 5.03
CA VAL A 7 9.59 -0.21 3.70
C VAL A 7 9.12 -1.54 3.08
N GLU A 8 9.93 -2.59 3.14
CA GLU A 8 9.55 -3.93 2.66
C GLU A 8 8.32 -4.50 3.38
N ASN A 9 8.21 -4.31 4.70
CA ASN A 9 7.03 -4.73 5.46
C ASN A 9 5.77 -3.95 5.07
N ALA A 10 5.91 -2.66 4.77
CA ALA A 10 4.81 -1.86 4.25
C ALA A 10 4.38 -2.33 2.86
N PHE A 11 5.32 -2.57 1.94
CA PHE A 11 5.03 -3.11 0.62
C PHE A 11 4.46 -4.53 0.67
N ALA A 12 4.90 -5.38 1.60
CA ALA A 12 4.34 -6.71 1.82
C ALA A 12 2.86 -6.65 2.23
N ARG A 13 2.50 -5.72 3.12
CA ARG A 13 1.09 -5.48 3.50
C ARG A 13 0.26 -4.90 2.35
N ILE A 14 0.83 -4.00 1.55
CA ILE A 14 0.16 -3.42 0.37
C ILE A 14 -0.08 -4.49 -0.70
N LYS A 15 0.85 -5.44 -0.87
CA LYS A 15 0.71 -6.56 -1.81
C LYS A 15 -0.47 -7.49 -1.49
N HIS A 16 -0.96 -7.48 -0.25
CA HIS A 16 -2.17 -8.20 0.14
C HIS A 16 -3.43 -7.64 -0.54
N PHE A 17 -3.42 -6.37 -0.94
CA PHE A 17 -4.47 -5.79 -1.77
C PHE A 17 -4.32 -6.28 -3.21
N ARG A 18 -5.14 -7.27 -3.56
CA ARG A 18 -5.18 -7.91 -4.90
C ARG A 18 -5.30 -6.89 -6.05
N SER A 19 -6.01 -5.78 -5.82
CA SER A 19 -6.14 -4.68 -6.79
C SER A 19 -4.79 -4.03 -7.16
N ILE A 20 -3.92 -3.84 -6.16
CA ILE A 20 -2.59 -3.22 -6.33
C ILE A 20 -1.63 -4.24 -6.94
N SER A 21 -1.67 -5.49 -6.46
CA SER A 21 -0.80 -6.59 -6.93
C SER A 21 -0.99 -6.93 -8.40
N THR A 22 -2.24 -6.98 -8.86
CA THR A 22 -2.55 -7.32 -10.27
C THR A 22 -2.47 -6.12 -11.21
N ARG A 23 -2.26 -4.89 -10.70
CA ARG A 23 -2.31 -3.65 -11.51
C ARG A 23 -3.51 -3.65 -12.47
N TYR A 24 -4.70 -3.98 -11.95
CA TYR A 24 -5.92 -3.92 -12.76
C TYR A 24 -6.23 -2.52 -13.27
N ASP A 25 -5.67 -1.52 -12.59
CA ASP A 25 -5.90 -0.14 -12.95
C ASP A 25 -5.08 0.29 -14.17
N LYS A 26 -5.78 0.57 -15.28
CA LYS A 26 -5.19 1.09 -16.53
C LYS A 26 -4.67 2.52 -16.40
N LEU A 27 -5.12 3.29 -15.39
CA LEU A 27 -4.73 4.68 -15.20
C LEU A 27 -3.76 4.82 -14.04
N ALA A 28 -2.57 5.33 -14.31
CA ALA A 28 -1.55 5.56 -13.28
C ALA A 28 -2.07 6.41 -12.09
N ARG A 29 -3.04 7.30 -12.32
CA ARG A 29 -3.68 8.10 -11.28
C ARG A 29 -4.46 7.26 -10.27
N ASN A 30 -5.29 6.33 -10.73
CA ASN A 30 -6.13 5.56 -9.81
C ASN A 30 -5.30 4.48 -9.10
N TYR A 31 -4.26 3.94 -9.74
CA TYR A 31 -3.22 3.16 -9.06
C TYR A 31 -2.54 3.94 -7.93
N ALA A 32 -2.10 5.18 -8.20
CA ALA A 32 -1.47 6.02 -7.19
C ALA A 32 -2.42 6.34 -6.02
N SER A 33 -3.69 6.65 -6.31
CA SER A 33 -4.72 6.89 -5.29
C SER A 33 -4.97 5.66 -4.42
N MET A 34 -5.04 4.45 -4.99
CA MET A 34 -5.19 3.21 -4.20
C MET A 34 -3.98 2.94 -3.31
N VAL A 35 -2.76 3.20 -3.80
CA VAL A 35 -1.54 3.05 -3.00
C VAL A 35 -1.53 4.06 -1.85
N SER A 36 -1.84 5.33 -2.11
CA SER A 36 -1.95 6.35 -1.06
C SER A 36 -2.99 5.97 0.00
N LEU A 37 -4.16 5.50 -0.41
CA LEU A 37 -5.21 5.05 0.51
C LEU A 37 -4.74 3.86 1.36
N ALA A 38 -4.05 2.88 0.78
CA ALA A 38 -3.52 1.74 1.52
C ALA A 38 -2.48 2.16 2.58
N PHE A 39 -1.63 3.14 2.26
CA PHE A 39 -0.72 3.73 3.24
C PHE A 39 -1.47 4.52 4.33
N THR A 40 -2.51 5.28 3.98
CA THR A 40 -3.34 5.99 4.95
C THR A 40 -4.03 5.02 5.91
N ILE A 41 -4.59 3.91 5.41
CA ILE A 41 -5.22 2.87 6.24
C ILE A 41 -4.20 2.16 7.12
N MET A 42 -2.99 1.90 6.62
CA MET A 42 -1.91 1.32 7.43
C MET A 42 -1.46 2.26 8.55
N TRP A 43 -1.44 3.57 8.28
CA TRP A 43 -0.98 4.58 9.22
C TRP A 43 -2.03 4.97 10.24
N LEU A 44 -3.32 4.84 9.92
CA LEU A 44 -4.38 5.08 10.89
C LEU A 44 -4.34 3.95 11.95
N PRO A 45 -3.91 4.22 13.20
CA PRO A 45 -4.24 3.29 14.27
C PRO A 45 -5.77 3.24 14.31
N MET A 46 -6.31 2.05 14.12
CA MET A 46 -7.72 1.80 14.41
C MET A 46 -7.87 1.99 15.92
N TYR A 47 -8.08 3.24 16.35
CA TYR A 47 -8.53 3.57 17.69
C TYR A 47 -9.94 2.98 17.81
N CYS A 48 -10.00 1.76 18.30
CA CYS A 48 -11.21 1.12 18.76
C CYS A 48 -11.01 0.73 20.22
#